data_AF-A0A9D8PBQ6-F1
#
_entry.id   AF-A0A9D8PBQ6-F1
#
_cell.length_a   1.000
_cell.length_b   1.000
_cell.length_c   1.000
_cell.angle_alpha   90.00
_cell.angle_beta   90.00
_cell.angle_gamma   90.00
#
_symmetry.space_group_name_H-M   'P 1'
#
loop_
_entity.id
_entity.type
_entity.pdbx_description
1 polymer ?
#
loop_
_entity_poly.entity_id
_entity_poly.type
_entity_poly.pdbx_seq_one_letter_code
_entity_poly.pdbx_strand_id
1 'polypeptide(L)' 'MLWNHNESLSDVLPHLLKEIEHFFTIYKELEEKKTGVEGWEDRESAVRIIKQSQQRFKKEGRG' A
#
# COMPACT_ATOMS: atom_id res chain seq x y z
N MET A 1 -12.25 -15.30 -6.36
CA MET A 1 -13.69 -14.97 -6.21
C MET A 1 -13.97 -14.11 -4.98
N LEU A 2 -13.27 -14.31 -3.84
CA LEU A 2 -13.49 -13.52 -2.62
C LEU A 2 -13.08 -12.03 -2.73
N TRP A 3 -12.13 -11.68 -3.60
CA TRP A 3 -11.56 -10.32 -3.69
C TRP A 3 -11.97 -9.55 -4.94
N ASN A 4 -12.61 -10.21 -5.90
CA ASN A 4 -12.87 -9.66 -7.23
C ASN A 4 -13.93 -8.54 -7.23
N HIS A 5 -14.64 -8.34 -6.11
CA HIS A 5 -15.71 -7.35 -5.97
C HIS A 5 -15.33 -6.17 -5.08
N ASN A 6 -14.09 -6.13 -4.58
CA ASN A 6 -13.64 -5.06 -3.70
C ASN A 6 -13.17 -3.88 -4.55
N GLU A 7 -13.85 -2.74 -4.42
CA GLU A 7 -13.55 -1.53 -5.17
C GLU A 7 -12.97 -0.43 -4.27
N SER A 8 -13.06 -0.60 -2.95
CA SER A 8 -12.67 0.39 -1.94
C SER A 8 -12.15 -0.28 -0.65
N LEU A 9 -11.51 0.51 0.22
CA LEU A 9 -11.06 0.03 1.54
C LEU A 9 -12.24 -0.39 2.43
N SER A 10 -13.43 0.21 2.26
CA SER A 10 -14.63 -0.17 3.01
C SER A 10 -15.14 -1.58 2.67
N ASP A 11 -14.74 -2.14 1.52
CA ASP A 11 -15.08 -3.52 1.15
C ASP A 11 -14.17 -4.55 1.82
N VAL A 12 -13.12 -4.08 2.52
CA VAL A 12 -12.16 -4.92 3.25
C VAL A 12 -12.53 -4.95 4.73
N LEU A 13 -12.40 -6.12 5.36
CA LEU A 13 -12.61 -6.27 6.79
C LEU A 13 -11.70 -5.29 7.57
N PRO A 14 -12.24 -4.42 8.44
CA PRO A 14 -11.44 -3.42 9.14
C PRO A 14 -10.29 -3.99 9.99
N HIS A 15 -10.47 -5.20 10.54
CA HIS A 15 -9.43 -5.90 11.30
C HIS A 15 -8.22 -6.25 10.44
N LEU A 16 -8.44 -6.67 9.19
CA LEU A 16 -7.35 -6.99 8.27
C LEU A 16 -6.51 -5.74 7.95
N LEU A 17 -7.16 -4.59 7.74
CA LEU A 17 -6.44 -3.33 7.51
C LEU A 17 -5.55 -2.96 8.71
N LYS A 18 -6.05 -3.14 9.93
CA LYS A 18 -5.29 -2.91 11.17
C LYS A 18 -4.13 -3.88 11.34
N GLU A 19 -4.33 -5.15 11.01
CA GLU A 19 -3.27 -6.16 11.08
C GLU A 19 -2.13 -5.84 10.10
N ILE A 20 -2.46 -5.43 8.87
CA ILE A 20 -1.47 -5.02 7.87
C ILE A 20 -0.70 -3.77 8.35
N GLU A 21 -1.40 -2.76 8.87
CA GLU A 21 -0.78 -1.55 9.42
C GLU A 21 0.15 -1.85 10.60
N HIS A 22 -0.30 -2.69 11.53
CA HIS A 22 0.50 -3.10 12.68
C HIS A 22 1.77 -3.85 12.25
N PHE A 23 1.64 -4.78 11.31
CA PHE A 23 2.78 -5.52 10.77
C PHE A 23 3.87 -4.58 10.26
N PHE A 24 3.53 -3.61 9.41
CA PHE A 24 4.52 -2.67 8.85
C PHE A 24 5.10 -1.67 9.87
N THR A 25 4.41 -1.47 11.00
CA THR A 25 4.92 -0.65 12.11
C THR A 25 6.04 -1.36 12.87
N ILE A 26 5.95 -2.68 13.05
CA ILE A 26 6.87 -3.42 13.94
C ILE A 26 7.87 -4.34 13.21
N TYR A 27 7.68 -4.65 11.92
CA TYR A 27 8.45 -5.72 11.26
C TYR A 27 9.97 -5.50 11.19
N LYS A 28 10.44 -4.26 11.36
CA LYS A 28 11.85 -3.87 11.30
C LYS A 28 12.44 -3.44 12.63
N GLU A 29 11.72 -3.61 13.73
CA GLU A 29 12.20 -3.20 15.06
C GLU A 29 13.53 -3.89 15.42
N LEU A 30 13.71 -5.16 15.03
CA LEU A 30 14.95 -5.92 15.26
C LEU A 30 16.13 -5.47 14.39
N GLU A 31 15.88 -4.71 13.32
CA GLU A 31 16.92 -4.11 12.48
C GLU A 31 17.33 -2.70 12.96
N GLU A 32 16.81 -2.23 14.09
CA GLU A 32 16.96 -0.86 14.61
C GLU A 32 16.54 0.23 13.61
N LYS A 33 15.70 -0.12 12.62
CA LYS A 33 15.18 0.81 11.61
C LYS A 33 13.77 1.23 11.99
N LYS A 34 13.52 2.53 12.01
CA LYS A 34 12.17 3.08 12.18
C LYS A 34 11.42 3.05 10.86
N THR A 35 10.27 2.38 10.85
CA THR A 35 9.26 2.52 9.79
C THR A 35 8.04 3.22 10.37
N GLY A 36 7.32 3.96 9.52
CA GLY A 36 6.10 4.67 9.90
C GLY A 36 5.01 4.37 8.87
N VAL A 37 3.78 4.23 9.35
CA VAL A 37 2.59 4.13 8.51
C VAL A 37 1.72 5.35 8.82
N GLU A 38 1.38 6.14 7.80
CA GLU A 38 0.55 7.36 7.95
C GLU A 38 -0.95 7.07 7.70
N GLY A 39 -1.33 5.80 7.76
CA GLY A 39 -2.67 5.30 7.48
C GLY A 39 -2.87 4.84 6.03
N TRP A 40 -4.13 4.78 5.63
CA TRP A 40 -4.55 4.28 4.32
C TRP A 40 -5.08 5.40 3.44
N GLU A 41 -4.68 5.42 2.17
CA GLU A 41 -5.25 6.29 1.14
C GLU A 41 -6.24 5.52 0.25
N ASP A 42 -7.10 6.25 -0.45
CA ASP A 42 -8.14 5.67 -1.30
C ASP A 42 -7.59 5.02 -2.60
N ARG A 43 -8.50 4.43 -3.37
CA ARG A 43 -8.20 3.79 -4.65
C ARG A 43 -7.62 4.78 -5.67
N GLU A 44 -8.09 6.02 -5.72
CA GLU A 44 -7.65 7.00 -6.71
C GLU A 44 -6.18 7.37 -6.47
N SER A 45 -5.82 7.56 -5.20
CA SER A 45 -4.45 7.71 -4.75
C SER A 45 -3.57 6.54 -5.15
N ALA A 46 -4.02 5.30 -4.92
CA ALA A 46 -3.27 4.12 -5.33
C ALA A 46 -3.02 4.07 -6.85
N VAL A 47 -4.06 4.30 -7.65
CA VAL A 47 -3.97 4.33 -9.13
C VAL A 47 -3.03 5.45 -9.60
N ARG A 48 -3.07 6.62 -8.96
CA ARG A 48 -2.17 7.75 -9.27
C ARG A 48 -0.71 7.37 -9.04
N ILE A 49 -0.38 6.76 -7.91
CA ILE A 49 1.00 6.32 -7.60
C ILE A 49 1.48 5.25 -8.58
N ILE A 50 0.62 4.29 -8.97
CA ILE A 50 0.95 3.27 -9.99
C ILE A 50 1.35 3.93 -11.31
N LYS A 51 0.52 4.87 -11.80
CA LYS A 51 0.79 5.59 -13.05
C LYS A 51 2.10 6.39 -12.97
N GLN A 52 2.33 7.09 -11.86
CA GLN A 52 3.57 7.84 -11.66
C GLN A 52 4.80 6.93 -11.65
N SER A 53 4.72 5.77 -11.00
CA SER A 53 5.81 4.77 -11.00
C SER A 53 6.09 4.23 -12.40
N GLN A 54 5.05 3.92 -13.18
CA GLN A 54 5.22 3.49 -14.58
C GLN A 54 5.87 4.57 -15.45
N GLN A 55 5.50 5.84 -15.25
CA GLN A 55 6.12 6.97 -15.97
C GLN A 55 7.59 7.15 -15.59
N ARG A 56 7.94 7.06 -14.29
CA ARG A 56 9.33 7.11 -13.82
C ARG A 56 10.17 6.00 -14.45
N PHE A 57 9.67 4.77 -14.44
CA PHE A 57 10.35 3.63 -15.05
C PHE A 57 10.66 3.85 -16.53
N LYS A 58 9.68 4.37 -17.30
CA LYS A 58 9.88 4.70 -18.72
C LYS A 58 10.90 5.83 -18.93
N LYS A 59 10.89 6.85 -18.07
CA LYS A 59 11.84 7.99 -18.14
C LYS A 59 13.27 7.57 -17.80
N GLU A 60 13.44 6.61 -16.91
CA GLU A 60 14.75 6.07 -16.52
C GLU A 60 15.36 5.14 -17.59
N GLY A 61 14.71 4.94 -18.74
CA GLY A 61 15.25 4.17 -19.87
C GLY A 61 15.42 2.68 -19.59
N ARG A 62 14.69 2.14 -18.59
CA ARG A 62 14.73 0.72 -18.21
C ARG A 62 13.72 -0.15 -18.97
N GLY A 63 13.11 0.39 -20.02
CA GLY A 63 12.14 -0.28 -20.89
C GLY A 63 12.71 -0.59 -22.26
#